data_AF-A0A1J3FBS1-F1
#
_entry.id   AF-A0A1J3FBS1-F1
#
_cell.length_a   1.000
_cell.length_b   1.000
_cell.length_c   1.000
_cell.angle_alpha   90.00
_cell.angle_beta   90.00
_cell.angle_gamma   90.00
#
_symmetry.space_group_name_H-M   'P 1'
#
loop_
_entity.id
_entity.type
_entity.pdbx_description
1 polymer ?
#
loop_
_entity_poly.entity_id
_entity_poly.type
_entity_poly.pdbx_seq_one_letter_code
_entity_poly.pdbx_strand_id
1 'polypeptide(L)'
;MLKAGADLQFPPGFRFHPTDEELVLMYLCRKCASQPIPALIITELDLYRYDPWDLPDMALYGEKEWYFFSPRDRKYPNGSRPNRAAGTGYWKATGADKPIGLPKPVGIKKALVFYSGKPPRGEKTNWIMHEYRLAGVDRSVRKKNSLRLDDWVLCRIYNKKGVIEKRRNVIEDEIKPVVDTCTVTAPV
;
A
#
# COMPACT_ATOMS: atom_id res chain seq x y z
N MET A 1 3.10 22.20 3.83
CA MET A 1 3.31 21.68 2.47
C MET A 1 4.76 21.26 2.36
N LEU A 2 5.05 19.96 2.37
CA LEU A 2 6.37 19.46 1.97
C LEU A 2 6.27 19.10 0.49
N LYS A 3 7.20 19.66 -0.31
CA LYS A 3 7.25 19.52 -1.76
C LYS A 3 7.38 18.03 -2.15
N ALA A 4 6.61 17.61 -3.15
CA ALA A 4 6.93 16.44 -3.94
C ALA A 4 8.29 16.67 -4.64
N GLY A 5 9.14 15.65 -4.65
CA GLY A 5 10.39 15.65 -5.42
C GLY A 5 11.58 16.32 -4.73
N ALA A 6 11.93 15.89 -3.51
CA ALA A 6 13.37 15.85 -3.22
C ALA A 6 13.91 14.71 -4.08
N ASP A 7 14.72 15.01 -5.10
CA ASP A 7 15.55 13.99 -5.74
C ASP A 7 16.39 13.38 -4.62
N LEU A 8 15.96 12.22 -4.13
CA LEU A 8 16.66 11.46 -3.11
C LEU A 8 17.94 10.93 -3.77
N GLN A 9 18.97 11.77 -3.83
CA GLN A 9 20.27 11.44 -4.37
C GLN A 9 21.00 10.57 -3.36
N PHE A 10 20.87 9.27 -3.54
CA PHE A 10 21.69 8.30 -2.83
C PHE A 10 22.88 7.88 -3.71
N PRO A 11 24.04 7.59 -3.11
CA PRO A 11 25.15 7.00 -3.84
C PRO A 11 24.71 5.72 -4.58
N PRO A 12 25.29 5.44 -5.78
CA PRO A 12 25.05 4.17 -6.46
C PRO A 12 25.25 2.97 -5.53
N GLY A 13 24.33 2.00 -5.62
CA GLY A 13 24.33 0.81 -4.76
C GLY A 13 23.58 0.95 -3.44
N PHE A 14 23.19 2.17 -3.04
CA PHE A 14 22.31 2.35 -1.88
C PHE A 14 20.95 1.68 -2.12
N ARG A 15 20.50 0.91 -1.12
CA ARG A 15 19.22 0.20 -1.13
C ARG A 15 18.54 0.40 0.21
N PHE A 16 17.29 0.83 0.19
CA PHE A 16 16.48 0.85 1.39
C PHE A 16 16.05 -0.59 1.76
N HIS A 17 16.78 -1.20 2.69
CA HIS A 17 16.54 -2.57 3.16
C HIS A 17 16.44 -2.63 4.71
N PRO A 18 15.45 -1.96 5.31
CA PRO A 18 15.33 -1.89 6.75
C PRO A 18 14.87 -3.23 7.34
N THR A 19 15.35 -3.52 8.55
CA THR A 19 14.83 -4.58 9.42
C THR A 19 13.42 -4.25 9.92
N ASP A 20 12.71 -5.28 10.40
CA ASP A 20 11.39 -5.09 11.02
C ASP A 20 11.47 -4.10 12.21
N GLU A 21 12.58 -4.10 12.97
CA GLU A 21 12.79 -3.19 14.11
C GLU A 21 13.08 -1.75 13.68
N GLU A 22 13.91 -1.53 12.66
CA GLU A 22 14.19 -0.19 12.13
C GLU A 22 12.92 0.46 11.57
N LEU A 23 12.09 -0.30 10.85
CA LEU A 23 10.79 0.19 10.36
C LEU A 23 9.90 0.69 11.49
N VAL A 24 9.86 -0.03 12.61
CA VAL A 24 9.03 0.38 13.75
C VAL A 24 9.67 1.54 14.50
N LEU A 25 10.92 1.40 14.93
CA LEU A 25 11.57 2.34 15.86
C LEU A 25 12.00 3.65 15.18
N MET A 26 12.62 3.56 14.00
CA MET A 26 13.20 4.72 13.33
C MET A 26 12.19 5.46 12.44
N TYR A 27 11.18 4.76 11.93
CA TYR A 27 10.19 5.34 11.03
C TYR A 27 8.82 5.50 11.69
N LEU A 28 8.15 4.41 12.06
CA LEU A 28 6.76 4.48 12.54
C LEU A 28 6.61 5.20 13.89
N CYS A 29 7.41 4.84 14.90
CA CYS A 29 7.40 5.48 16.21
C CYS A 29 7.66 6.99 16.08
N ARG A 30 8.67 7.36 15.30
CA ARG A 30 9.02 8.77 15.06
C ARG A 30 7.91 9.52 14.32
N LYS A 31 7.33 8.92 13.28
CA LYS A 31 6.18 9.49 12.54
C LYS A 31 5.00 9.78 13.49
N CYS A 32 4.63 8.80 14.31
CA CYS A 32 3.57 8.94 15.31
C CYS A 32 3.89 9.99 16.38
N ALA A 33 5.15 10.10 16.79
CA ALA A 33 5.63 11.13 17.73
C ALA A 33 5.87 12.50 17.08
N SER A 34 5.59 12.66 15.78
CA SER A 34 5.93 13.89 15.01
C SER A 34 7.40 14.28 15.11
N GLN A 35 8.29 13.29 15.21
CA GLN A 35 9.74 13.46 15.26
C GLN A 35 10.37 13.34 13.87
N PRO A 36 11.56 13.93 13.65
CA PRO A 36 12.29 13.77 12.40
C PRO A 36 12.62 12.30 12.09
N ILE A 37 12.24 11.85 10.89
CA ILE A 37 12.60 10.53 10.36
C ILE A 37 13.96 10.59 9.63
N PRO A 38 14.77 9.51 9.64
CA PRO A 38 16.14 9.55 9.10
C PRO A 38 16.22 9.86 7.60
N ALA A 39 15.24 9.42 6.83
CA ALA A 39 15.17 9.64 5.39
C ALA A 39 13.70 9.74 4.92
N LEU A 40 13.42 10.66 4.00
CA LEU A 40 12.08 10.88 3.42
C LEU A 40 11.78 9.89 2.27
N ILE A 41 12.00 8.60 2.51
CA ILE A 41 11.86 7.52 1.51
C ILE A 41 10.43 6.95 1.52
N ILE A 42 9.70 7.10 2.64
CA ILE A 42 8.37 6.52 2.84
C ILE A 42 7.30 7.55 2.47
N THR A 43 6.36 7.15 1.61
CA THR A 43 5.30 8.03 1.09
C THR A 43 4.13 8.09 2.05
N GLU A 44 3.54 9.26 2.29
CA GLU A 44 2.27 9.37 3.02
C GLU A 44 1.09 9.25 2.04
N LEU A 45 0.28 8.21 2.19
CA LEU A 45 -0.81 7.88 1.26
C LEU A 45 -1.91 7.12 2.00
N ASP A 46 -3.17 7.46 1.75
CA ASP A 46 -4.29 6.58 2.14
C ASP A 46 -4.31 5.36 1.21
N LEU A 47 -3.56 4.34 1.61
CA LEU A 47 -3.24 3.19 0.80
C LEU A 47 -4.49 2.40 0.40
N TYR A 48 -5.49 2.39 1.27
CA TYR A 48 -6.75 1.66 1.06
C TYR A 48 -7.65 2.29 0.00
N ARG A 49 -7.26 3.40 -0.64
CA ARG A 49 -8.02 3.98 -1.76
C ARG A 49 -7.60 3.44 -3.13
N TYR A 50 -6.49 2.71 -3.21
CA TYR A 50 -5.85 2.34 -4.48
C TYR A 50 -5.74 0.83 -4.64
N ASP A 51 -5.64 0.40 -5.89
CA ASP A 51 -5.24 -0.96 -6.20
C ASP A 51 -3.71 -1.10 -6.04
N PRO A 52 -3.23 -2.30 -5.64
CA PRO A 52 -1.82 -2.46 -5.29
C PRO A 52 -0.85 -2.30 -6.47
N TRP A 53 -1.32 -2.46 -7.71
CA TRP A 53 -0.51 -2.25 -8.92
C TRP A 53 -0.31 -0.79 -9.29
N ASP A 54 -1.08 0.13 -8.72
CA ASP A 54 -0.91 1.58 -8.91
C ASP A 54 0.07 2.17 -7.89
N LEU A 55 0.23 1.51 -6.73
CA LEU A 55 1.08 1.97 -5.63
C LEU A 55 2.56 2.20 -5.99
N PRO A 56 3.22 1.36 -6.82
CA PRO A 56 4.61 1.60 -7.23
C PRO A 56 4.85 2.99 -7.81
N ASP A 57 3.93 3.48 -8.65
CA ASP A 57 4.05 4.78 -9.32
C ASP A 57 3.80 5.95 -8.36
N MET A 58 3.22 5.68 -7.18
CA MET A 58 2.95 6.67 -6.14
C MET A 58 4.04 6.70 -5.05
N ALA A 59 5.00 5.77 -5.10
CA ALA A 59 6.05 5.69 -4.10
C ALA A 59 7.20 6.66 -4.40
N LEU A 60 7.73 7.32 -3.36
CA LEU A 60 8.92 8.16 -3.47
C LEU A 60 10.20 7.39 -3.84
N TYR A 61 10.28 6.11 -3.48
CA TYR A 61 11.43 5.25 -3.72
C TYR A 61 11.03 3.77 -3.67
N GLY A 62 11.70 2.94 -4.47
CA GLY A 62 11.55 1.48 -4.43
C GLY A 62 11.52 0.85 -5.82
N GLU A 63 12.13 -0.32 -5.95
CA GLU A 63 12.15 -1.09 -7.22
C GLU A 63 11.26 -2.34 -7.16
N LYS A 64 11.33 -3.07 -6.04
CA LYS A 64 10.63 -4.35 -5.83
C LYS A 64 9.69 -4.32 -4.63
N GLU A 65 9.98 -3.43 -3.69
CA GLU A 65 9.19 -3.20 -2.49
C GLU A 65 9.02 -1.69 -2.32
N TRP A 66 7.82 -1.27 -1.92
CA TRP A 66 7.45 0.13 -1.73
C TRP A 66 6.89 0.34 -0.33
N TYR A 67 7.10 1.53 0.23
CA TYR A 67 6.82 1.82 1.62
C TYR A 67 5.90 3.04 1.76
N PHE A 68 4.85 2.87 2.57
CA PHE A 68 3.84 3.90 2.78
C PHE A 68 3.53 4.08 4.27
N PHE A 69 3.31 5.32 4.68
CA PHE A 69 2.54 5.64 5.87
C PHE A 69 1.08 5.82 5.45
N SER A 70 0.20 4.99 6.02
CA SER A 70 -1.24 5.09 5.79
C SER A 70 -1.95 5.47 7.09
N PRO A 71 -2.95 6.36 7.05
CA PRO A 71 -3.86 6.53 8.15
C PRO A 71 -4.50 5.19 8.51
N ARG A 72 -4.71 4.96 9.80
CA ARG A 72 -5.34 3.74 10.28
C ARG A 72 -6.85 3.87 10.24
N ASP A 73 -7.49 3.44 9.14
CA ASP A 73 -8.95 3.41 9.05
C ASP A 73 -9.54 2.25 9.86
N ARG A 74 -10.42 2.55 10.81
CA ARG A 74 -11.13 1.55 11.60
C ARG A 74 -12.48 1.26 10.94
N LYS A 75 -12.76 -0.01 10.67
CA LYS A 75 -14.06 -0.43 10.09
C LYS A 75 -15.24 0.01 10.96
N TYR A 76 -15.06 0.07 12.27
CA TYR A 76 -16.06 0.56 13.22
C TYR A 76 -15.42 1.56 14.18
N PRO A 77 -16.14 2.61 14.63
CA PRO A 77 -15.58 3.65 15.51
C PRO A 77 -14.85 3.11 16.75
N ASN A 78 -15.38 2.04 17.35
CA ASN A 78 -14.80 1.36 18.52
C ASN A 78 -14.21 -0.02 18.20
N GLY A 79 -14.17 -0.41 16.93
CA GLY A 79 -13.67 -1.71 16.48
C GLY A 79 -12.16 -1.72 16.33
N SER A 80 -11.54 -2.85 16.64
CA SER A 80 -10.11 -3.09 16.38
C SER A 80 -9.82 -3.52 14.94
N ARG A 81 -10.87 -3.84 14.17
CA ARG A 81 -10.76 -4.36 12.81
C ARG A 81 -10.58 -3.19 11.82
N PRO A 82 -9.49 -3.15 11.05
CA PRO A 82 -9.32 -2.13 10.03
C PRO A 82 -10.26 -2.37 8.85
N ASN A 83 -10.64 -1.30 8.16
CA ASN A 83 -11.25 -1.41 6.84
C ASN A 83 -10.19 -1.92 5.87
N ARG A 84 -10.56 -2.90 5.05
CA ARG A 84 -9.62 -3.55 4.13
C ARG A 84 -10.13 -3.64 2.70
N ALA A 85 -11.26 -3.00 2.40
CA ALA A 85 -11.60 -2.74 1.01
C ALA A 85 -10.55 -1.77 0.44
N ALA A 86 -10.06 -2.04 -0.76
CA ALA A 86 -9.12 -1.16 -1.42
C ALA A 86 -9.25 -1.23 -2.93
N GLY A 87 -9.36 -0.06 -3.56
CA GLY A 87 -9.58 0.05 -5.01
C GLY A 87 -10.73 -0.83 -5.49
N THR A 88 -10.40 -1.73 -6.42
CA THR A 88 -11.31 -2.71 -7.03
C THR A 88 -11.34 -4.05 -6.29
N GLY A 89 -10.71 -4.16 -5.13
CA GLY A 89 -10.57 -5.40 -4.37
C GLY A 89 -10.53 -5.24 -2.86
N TYR A 90 -9.84 -6.16 -2.19
CA TYR A 90 -9.70 -6.14 -0.74
C TYR A 90 -8.46 -6.89 -0.22
N TRP A 91 -7.95 -6.43 0.91
CA TRP A 91 -6.84 -7.06 1.63
C TRP A 91 -7.36 -8.11 2.63
N LYS A 92 -6.82 -9.33 2.55
CA LYS A 92 -7.11 -10.42 3.48
C LYS A 92 -5.89 -10.73 4.33
N ALA A 93 -6.07 -10.70 5.65
CA ALA A 93 -5.02 -11.12 6.59
C ALA A 93 -4.59 -12.57 6.32
N THR A 94 -3.29 -12.82 6.41
CA THR A 94 -2.68 -14.14 6.32
C THR A 94 -1.64 -14.30 7.43
N GLY A 95 -1.48 -15.53 7.91
CA GLY A 95 -0.55 -15.85 8.99
C GLY A 95 -0.90 -15.23 10.35
N ALA A 96 -0.09 -15.56 11.35
CA ALA A 96 -0.16 -14.99 12.69
C ALA A 96 0.45 -13.57 12.73
N ASP A 97 0.05 -12.78 13.71
CA ASP A 97 0.70 -11.49 14.00
C ASP A 97 2.11 -11.76 14.54
N LYS A 98 3.13 -11.10 13.98
CA LYS A 98 4.53 -11.24 14.43
C LYS A 98 4.89 -10.05 15.33
N PRO A 99 5.21 -10.27 16.62
CA PRO A 99 5.71 -9.20 17.49
C PRO A 99 7.10 -8.74 17.04
N ILE A 100 7.39 -7.46 17.22
CA ILE A 100 8.66 -6.82 16.88
C ILE A 100 9.24 -6.16 18.14
N GLY A 101 10.50 -6.45 18.45
CA GLY A 101 11.22 -5.97 19.63
C GLY A 101 11.20 -6.96 20.80
N LEU A 102 12.30 -6.94 21.56
CA LEU A 102 12.52 -7.75 22.77
C LEU A 102 13.13 -6.86 23.87
N PRO A 103 12.89 -7.14 25.17
CA PRO A 103 12.03 -8.20 25.72
C PRO A 103 10.53 -7.87 25.64
N LYS A 104 10.17 -6.61 25.39
CA LYS A 104 8.80 -6.15 25.22
C LYS A 104 8.57 -5.73 23.77
N PRO A 105 7.52 -6.24 23.10
CA PRO A 105 7.21 -5.82 21.74
C PRO A 105 6.91 -4.32 21.67
N VAL A 106 7.55 -3.64 20.72
CA VAL A 106 7.32 -2.24 20.34
C VAL A 106 6.40 -2.11 19.14
N GLY A 107 6.29 -3.17 18.32
CA GLY A 107 5.44 -3.22 17.15
C GLY A 107 4.85 -4.60 16.89
N ILE A 108 3.90 -4.64 15.97
CA ILE A 108 3.29 -5.86 15.45
C ILE A 108 3.30 -5.77 13.92
N LYS A 109 3.77 -6.82 13.26
CA LYS A 109 3.69 -7.01 11.82
C LYS A 109 2.57 -7.98 11.47
N LYS A 110 1.70 -7.58 10.54
CA LYS A 110 0.66 -8.42 9.96
C LYS A 110 0.85 -8.54 8.45
N ALA A 111 0.87 -9.77 7.94
CA ALA A 111 0.84 -10.01 6.51
C ALA A 111 -0.59 -10.03 5.97
N LEU A 112 -0.77 -9.44 4.79
CA LEU A 112 -2.02 -9.43 4.04
C LEU A 112 -1.77 -9.77 2.57
N VAL A 113 -2.77 -10.39 1.94
CA VAL A 113 -2.79 -10.70 0.51
C VAL A 113 -3.95 -9.95 -0.13
N PHE A 114 -3.72 -9.30 -1.27
CA PHE A 114 -4.79 -8.64 -1.99
C PHE A 114 -5.58 -9.62 -2.85
N TYR A 115 -6.90 -9.43 -2.88
CA TYR A 115 -7.83 -10.14 -3.74
C TYR A 115 -8.53 -9.12 -4.64
N SER A 116 -8.50 -9.31 -5.95
CA SER A 116 -9.20 -8.45 -6.91
C SER A 116 -10.67 -8.86 -7.03
N GLY A 117 -11.58 -7.89 -7.12
CA GLY A 117 -13.02 -8.13 -7.18
C GLY A 117 -13.68 -8.13 -5.79
N LYS A 118 -14.98 -8.41 -5.75
CA LYS A 118 -15.79 -8.28 -4.54
C LYS A 118 -15.76 -9.56 -3.68
N PRO A 119 -15.69 -9.45 -2.34
CA PRO A 119 -15.90 -10.60 -1.46
C PRO A 119 -17.28 -11.25 -1.68
N PRO A 120 -17.43 -12.58 -1.50
CA PRO A 120 -16.38 -13.57 -1.22
C PRO A 120 -15.69 -14.13 -2.47
N ARG A 121 -16.06 -13.68 -3.67
CA ARG A 121 -15.62 -14.25 -4.97
C ARG A 121 -14.36 -13.60 -5.54
N GLY A 122 -13.60 -12.86 -4.72
CA GLY A 122 -12.39 -12.20 -5.17
C GLY A 122 -11.32 -13.21 -5.58
N GLU A 123 -10.52 -12.84 -6.57
CA GLU A 123 -9.39 -13.65 -7.05
C GLU A 123 -8.12 -13.28 -6.31
N LYS A 124 -7.42 -14.29 -5.78
CA LYS A 124 -6.17 -14.08 -5.05
C LYS A 124 -5.09 -13.56 -5.99
N THR A 125 -4.47 -12.43 -5.66
CA THR A 125 -3.36 -11.87 -6.43
C THR A 125 -2.00 -12.22 -5.80
N ASN A 126 -0.92 -11.80 -6.45
CA ASN A 126 0.46 -11.92 -5.94
C ASN A 126 0.90 -10.71 -5.12
N TRP A 127 0.03 -9.73 -4.92
CA TRP A 127 0.31 -8.53 -4.14
C TRP A 127 0.20 -8.81 -2.65
N ILE A 128 1.26 -8.47 -1.93
CA ILE A 128 1.42 -8.69 -0.50
C ILE A 128 1.65 -7.35 0.18
N MET A 129 1.03 -7.20 1.35
CA MET A 129 1.29 -6.12 2.28
C MET A 129 1.83 -6.69 3.58
N HIS A 130 2.89 -6.09 4.10
CA HIS A 130 3.22 -6.15 5.52
C HIS A 130 2.80 -4.85 6.18
N GLU A 131 1.77 -4.91 7.02
CA GLU A 131 1.29 -3.80 7.84
C GLU A 131 2.00 -3.85 9.20
N TYR A 132 2.65 -2.76 9.56
CA TYR A 132 3.34 -2.54 10.83
C TYR A 132 2.54 -1.53 11.65
N ARG A 133 2.26 -1.89 12.90
CA ARG A 133 1.56 -1.03 13.88
C ARG A 133 2.30 -1.04 15.22
N LEU A 134 2.14 0.01 16.02
CA LEU A 134 2.74 0.06 17.36
C LEU A 134 2.04 -0.94 18.31
N ALA A 135 2.83 -1.54 19.20
CA ALA A 135 2.35 -2.41 20.26
C ALA A 135 2.04 -1.60 21.53
N GLY A 136 1.18 -2.13 22.41
CA GLY A 136 0.95 -1.55 23.74
C GLY A 136 0.22 -0.21 23.80
N VAL A 137 -0.28 0.32 22.68
CA VAL A 137 -1.25 1.42 22.70
C VAL A 137 -2.55 0.86 23.25
N ASP A 138 -2.93 1.27 24.47
CA ASP A 138 -4.07 0.70 25.19
C ASP A 138 -5.36 0.96 24.38
N ARG A 139 -5.93 -0.11 23.85
CA ARG A 139 -6.94 -0.05 22.78
C ARG A 139 -8.35 0.14 23.30
N SER A 140 -8.57 -0.07 24.60
CA SER A 140 -9.86 -0.01 25.28
C SER A 140 -10.10 1.34 25.98
N VAL A 141 -9.04 2.08 26.32
CA VAL A 141 -9.14 3.31 27.10
C VAL A 141 -8.64 4.47 26.26
N ARG A 142 -9.57 5.26 25.73
CA ARG A 142 -9.31 6.59 25.17
C ARG A 142 -8.82 7.51 26.29
N LYS A 143 -7.55 7.39 26.69
CA LYS A 143 -6.91 8.46 27.48
C LYS A 143 -6.84 9.67 26.55
N LYS A 144 -7.40 10.80 27.00
CA LYS A 144 -7.47 12.06 26.26
C LYS A 144 -6.10 12.56 25.71
N ASN A 145 -4.98 11.95 26.12
CA ASN A 145 -3.63 12.25 25.65
C ASN A 145 -2.97 11.13 24.80
N SER A 146 -3.65 10.01 24.51
CA SER A 146 -3.11 8.94 23.63
C SER A 146 -3.28 9.23 22.13
N LEU A 147 -3.77 10.42 21.79
CA LEU A 147 -4.42 10.79 20.53
C LEU A 147 -3.53 10.87 19.27
N ARG A 148 -2.33 10.27 19.26
CA ARG A 148 -1.44 10.35 18.08
C ARG A 148 -0.61 9.11 17.77
N LEU A 149 -0.43 8.22 18.75
CA LEU A 149 0.50 7.09 18.58
C LEU A 149 -0.07 5.95 17.71
N ASP A 150 -1.39 5.92 17.55
CA ASP A 150 -2.11 4.83 16.85
C ASP A 150 -2.69 5.25 15.49
N ASP A 151 -2.43 6.49 15.06
CA ASP A 151 -3.08 7.10 13.89
C ASP A 151 -2.50 6.62 12.55
N TRP A 152 -1.25 6.17 12.59
CA TRP A 152 -0.50 5.74 11.40
C TRP A 152 -0.15 4.26 11.48
N VAL A 153 -0.18 3.61 10.33
CA VAL A 153 0.48 2.33 10.08
C VAL A 153 1.55 2.52 9.02
N LEU A 154 2.59 1.69 9.08
CA LEU A 154 3.59 1.60 8.02
C LEU A 154 3.29 0.35 7.21
N CYS A 155 3.19 0.49 5.90
CA CYS A 155 2.89 -0.59 4.97
C CYS A 155 4.08 -0.81 4.03
N ARG A 156 4.59 -2.04 3.97
CA ARG A 156 5.48 -2.49 2.89
C ARG A 156 4.65 -3.26 1.87
N ILE A 157 4.69 -2.85 0.60
CA ILE A 157 3.99 -3.46 -0.52
C ILE A 157 4.98 -4.10 -1.47
N TYR A 158 4.69 -5.32 -1.93
CA TYR A 158 5.48 -5.99 -2.95
C TYR A 158 4.66 -7.03 -3.71
N ASN A 159 5.14 -7.40 -4.90
CA ASN A 159 4.57 -8.48 -5.69
C ASN A 159 5.47 -9.71 -5.60
N LYS A 160 4.92 -10.87 -5.20
CA LYS A 160 5.68 -12.12 -5.03
C LYS A 160 6.41 -12.60 -6.29
N LYS A 161 5.88 -12.30 -7.48
CA LYS A 161 6.53 -12.67 -8.74
C LYS A 161 7.67 -11.72 -9.14
N GLY A 162 7.84 -10.59 -8.43
CA GLY A 162 8.84 -9.58 -8.75
C GLY A 162 8.58 -8.80 -10.06
N VAL A 163 7.44 -9.03 -10.71
CA VAL A 163 7.04 -8.36 -11.95
C VAL A 163 5.76 -7.57 -11.70
N ILE A 164 5.77 -6.28 -12.02
CA ILE A 164 4.56 -5.47 -12.09
C ILE A 164 3.90 -5.79 -13.44
N GLU A 165 2.89 -6.67 -13.42
CA GLU A 165 2.04 -6.88 -14.60
C GLU A 165 1.20 -5.61 -14.79
N LYS A 166 1.68 -4.66 -15.61
CA LYS A 166 0.86 -3.55 -16.08
C LYS A 166 -0.31 -4.16 -16.84
N ARG A 167 -1.53 -4.06 -16.31
CA ARG A 167 -2.73 -4.40 -17.07
C ARG A 167 -2.74 -3.49 -18.29
N ARG A 168 -2.46 -4.04 -19.48
CA ARG A 168 -2.87 -3.38 -20.72
C ARG A 168 -4.38 -3.30 -20.67
N ASN A 169 -4.93 -2.09 -20.64
CA ASN A 169 -6.34 -1.88 -20.86
C ASN A 169 -6.64 -2.41 -22.27
N VAL A 170 -7.28 -3.56 -22.38
CA VAL A 170 -7.84 -4.04 -23.64
C VAL A 170 -9.15 -3.29 -23.84
N ILE A 171 -9.08 -2.05 -24.32
CA ILE A 171 -10.20 -1.33 -24.93
C ILE A 171 -9.63 -0.48 -26.06
N GLU A 172 -9.15 -1.12 -27.12
CA GLU A 172 -8.88 -0.51 -28.43
C GLU A 172 -8.67 -1.68 -29.40
N ASP A 173 -9.77 -2.25 -29.89
CA ASP A 173 -9.83 -3.02 -31.15
C ASP A 173 -11.30 -3.41 -31.44
N GLU A 174 -12.17 -2.41 -31.59
CA GLU A 174 -13.43 -2.57 -32.34
C GLU A 174 -13.78 -1.25 -33.05
N ILE A 175 -12.88 -0.81 -33.93
CA ILE A 175 -13.28 0.07 -35.05
C ILE A 175 -12.92 -0.69 -36.32
N LYS A 176 -13.86 -1.51 -36.81
CA LYS A 176 -13.78 -2.03 -38.18
C LYS A 176 -14.06 -0.88 -39.14
N PRO A 177 -13.24 -0.64 -40.17
CA PRO A 177 -13.58 0.32 -41.21
C PRO A 177 -14.77 -0.24 -42.01
N VAL A 178 -15.85 0.54 -42.10
CA VAL A 178 -16.93 0.30 -43.06
C VAL A 178 -16.34 0.55 -44.44
N VAL A 179 -16.23 -0.50 -45.24
CA VAL A 179 -15.88 -0.38 -46.66
C VAL A 179 -17.12 0.08 -47.42
N ASP A 180 -17.12 1.32 -47.90
CA ASP A 180 -18.12 1.82 -48.84
C ASP A 180 -17.99 1.05 -50.16
N THR A 181 -19.02 0.27 -50.49
CA THR A 181 -19.15 -0.37 -51.80
C THR A 181 -19.92 0.56 -52.74
N CYS A 182 -19.20 1.42 -53.45
CA CYS A 182 -19.76 2.12 -54.60
C CYS A 182 -19.86 1.13 -55.78
N THR A 183 -21.07 0.62 -56.01
CA THR A 183 -21.45 -0.08 -57.22
C THR A 183 -21.64 0.94 -58.34
N VAL A 184 -20.78 0.91 -59.36
CA VAL A 184 -21.02 1.62 -60.62
C VAL A 184 -21.71 0.65 -61.56
N THR A 185 -23.01 0.81 -61.75
CA THR A 185 -23.74 0.30 -62.92
C THR A 185 -23.91 1.46 -63.90
N ALA A 186 -23.34 1.34 -65.09
CA ALA A 186 -23.58 2.27 -66.20
C ALA A 186 -24.79 1.77 -67.02
N PRO A 187 -25.69 2.66 -67.49
CA PRO A 187 -26.80 2.27 -68.35
C PRO A 187 -26.49 2.48 -69.85
N VAL A 188 -27.02 1.53 -70.63
CA VAL A 188 -27.28 1.46 -72.10
C VAL A 188 -26.09 1.47 -73.04
#